data_AF-A0A6A6EDP4-F1
#
_entry.id   AF-A0A6A6EDP4-F1
#
_cell.length_a   1.000
_cell.length_b   1.000
_cell.length_c   1.000
_cell.angle_alpha   90.00
_cell.angle_beta   90.00
_cell.angle_gamma   90.00
#
_symmetry.space_group_name_H-M   'P 1'
#
loop_
_entity.id
_entity.type
_entity.pdbx_description
1 polymer ?
#
loop_
_entity_poly.entity_id
_entity_poly.type
_entity_poly.pdbx_seq_one_letter_code
_entity_poly.pdbx_strand_id
1 'polypeptide(L)'
;MPPRQQPATPPGLPPIPTGAYKKAYYPYPDTVYYLQTPNDDEWSRGTISNETQSTSLHTVIDDETGEIYYVYVQYIRKRPS
;
A
#
# COMPACT_ATOMS: atom_id res chain seq x y z
N MET A 1 -1.36 -10.98 -22.59
CA MET A 1 -0.33 -10.06 -22.06
C MET A 1 0.17 -10.63 -20.75
N PRO A 2 1.48 -10.74 -20.49
CA PRO A 2 1.95 -11.15 -19.17
C PRO A 2 1.41 -10.16 -18.12
N PRO A 3 1.03 -10.61 -16.92
CA PRO A 3 0.63 -9.69 -15.86
C PRO A 3 1.79 -8.71 -15.66
N ARG A 4 1.50 -7.39 -15.70
CA ARG A 4 2.50 -6.38 -15.33
C ARG A 4 2.88 -6.68 -13.88
N GLN A 5 4.02 -7.33 -13.69
CA GLN A 5 4.53 -7.63 -12.37
C GLN A 5 4.74 -6.32 -11.65
N GLN A 6 4.20 -6.20 -10.44
CA GLN A 6 4.46 -5.04 -9.62
C GLN A 6 5.97 -4.93 -9.34
N PRO A 7 6.49 -3.70 -9.14
CA PRO A 7 7.87 -3.50 -8.72
C PRO A 7 8.19 -4.35 -7.49
N ALA A 8 9.41 -4.87 -7.40
CA ALA A 8 9.86 -5.59 -6.21
C ALA A 8 9.79 -4.68 -4.97
N THR A 9 9.70 -5.30 -3.79
CA THR A 9 9.79 -4.56 -2.53
C THR A 9 11.22 -4.04 -2.35
N PRO A 10 11.43 -2.72 -2.14
CA PRO A 10 12.76 -2.18 -1.85
C PRO A 10 13.36 -2.79 -0.58
N PRO A 11 14.70 -2.94 -0.50
CA PRO A 11 15.36 -3.30 0.75
C PRO A 11 15.29 -2.13 1.75
N GLY A 12 15.46 -2.42 3.04
CA GLY A 12 15.54 -1.39 4.09
C GLY A 12 14.21 -0.83 4.57
N LEU A 13 13.07 -1.41 4.15
CA LEU A 13 11.77 -1.05 4.72
C LEU A 13 11.62 -1.58 6.15
N PRO A 14 10.80 -0.92 6.99
CA PRO A 14 10.47 -1.42 8.31
C PRO A 14 9.86 -2.83 8.27
N PRO A 15 9.99 -3.61 9.37
CA PRO A 15 9.43 -4.95 9.46
C PRO A 15 7.97 -4.98 9.04
N ILE A 16 7.62 -5.92 8.16
CA ILE A 16 6.25 -6.05 7.67
C ILE A 16 5.35 -6.45 8.86
N PRO A 17 4.23 -5.73 9.09
CA PRO A 17 3.29 -6.09 10.16
C PRO A 17 2.80 -7.54 10.02
N THR A 18 2.61 -8.23 11.16
CA THR A 18 2.23 -9.65 11.19
C THR A 18 1.00 -9.93 10.33
N GLY A 19 1.11 -10.91 9.43
CA GLY A 19 0.02 -11.30 8.53
C GLY A 19 -0.21 -10.36 7.35
N ALA A 20 0.52 -9.24 7.24
CA ALA A 20 0.45 -8.37 6.08
C ALA A 20 1.23 -8.96 4.90
N TYR A 21 0.69 -8.83 3.69
CA TYR A 21 1.28 -9.44 2.50
C TYR A 21 1.12 -8.56 1.27
N LYS A 22 1.92 -8.83 0.24
CA LYS A 22 1.85 -8.09 -1.02
C LYS A 22 0.84 -8.74 -1.96
N LYS A 23 -0.02 -7.94 -2.60
CA LYS A 23 -0.94 -8.38 -3.66
C LYS A 23 -0.49 -7.85 -5.01
N ALA A 24 -0.81 -8.58 -6.09
CA ALA A 24 -0.59 -8.10 -7.45
C ALA A 24 -1.41 -6.85 -7.81
N TYR A 25 -2.50 -6.59 -7.08
CA TYR A 25 -3.34 -5.40 -7.18
C TYR A 25 -4.13 -5.20 -5.88
N TYR A 26 -4.39 -3.94 -5.51
CA TYR A 26 -5.16 -3.58 -4.33
C TYR A 26 -6.45 -2.85 -4.75
N PRO A 27 -7.57 -3.57 -4.95
CA PRO A 27 -8.85 -2.95 -5.26
C PRO A 27 -9.41 -2.18 -4.06
N TYR A 28 -10.18 -1.13 -4.32
CA TYR A 28 -11.12 -0.60 -3.32
C TYR A 28 -12.10 -1.71 -2.87
N PRO A 29 -12.47 -1.82 -1.58
CA PRO A 29 -12.00 -1.05 -0.41
C PRO A 29 -10.95 -1.82 0.43
N ASP A 30 -9.87 -2.31 -0.18
CA ASP A 30 -8.84 -3.06 0.55
C ASP A 30 -8.24 -2.22 1.70
N THR A 31 -8.27 -2.76 2.91
CA THR A 31 -7.52 -2.22 4.04
C THR A 31 -6.05 -2.61 3.94
N VAL A 32 -5.16 -1.64 4.08
CA VAL A 32 -3.72 -1.77 3.82
C VAL A 32 -2.88 -1.16 4.94
N TYR A 33 -1.65 -1.64 5.03
CA TYR A 33 -0.54 -0.92 5.63
C TYR A 33 0.21 -0.20 4.51
N TYR A 34 0.65 1.03 4.76
CA TYR A 34 1.41 1.81 3.79
C TYR A 34 2.53 2.61 4.46
N LEU A 35 3.57 2.96 3.69
CA LEU A 35 4.57 3.96 4.08
C LEU A 35 4.34 5.20 3.23
N GLN A 36 4.22 6.37 3.87
CA GLN A 36 4.01 7.63 3.17
C GLN A 36 5.29 8.01 2.43
N THR A 37 6.44 7.80 3.06
CA THR A 37 7.76 7.99 2.47
C THR A 37 8.60 6.70 2.55
N PRO A 38 9.57 6.51 1.64
CA PRO A 38 10.45 5.33 1.68
C PRO A 38 11.34 5.24 2.93
N ASN A 39 11.46 6.34 3.68
CA ASN A 39 12.30 6.46 4.86
C ASN A 39 11.48 6.41 6.16
N ASP A 40 10.19 6.13 6.08
CA ASP A 40 9.37 5.97 7.28
C ASP A 40 9.79 4.71 8.04
N ASP A 41 9.90 4.84 9.36
CA ASP A 41 10.29 3.74 10.25
C ASP A 41 9.09 2.87 10.67
N GLU A 42 7.86 3.30 10.38
CA GLU A 42 6.63 2.62 10.78
C GLU A 42 5.57 2.62 9.66
N TRP A 43 4.81 1.54 9.60
CA TRP A 43 3.71 1.36 8.67
C TRP A 43 2.42 2.00 9.18
N SER A 44 1.91 3.00 8.46
CA SER A 44 0.59 3.60 8.69
C SER A 44 -0.53 2.69 8.20
N ARG A 45 -1.74 2.90 8.71
CA ARG A 45 -2.95 2.15 8.33
C ARG A 45 -3.81 3.00 7.42
N GLY A 46 -4.31 2.40 6.35
CA GLY A 46 -5.23 3.09 5.46
C GLY A 46 -6.11 2.15 4.67
N THR A 47 -6.95 2.75 3.84
CA THR A 47 -7.87 2.06 2.95
C THR A 47 -7.68 2.57 1.53
N ILE A 48 -7.62 1.67 0.55
CA ILE A 48 -7.56 2.09 -0.85
C ILE A 48 -8.81 2.87 -1.21
N SER A 49 -8.64 4.07 -1.77
CA SER A 49 -9.72 4.91 -2.30
C SER A 49 -10.27 4.37 -3.61
N ASN A 50 -11.57 4.59 -3.85
CA ASN A 50 -12.24 4.32 -5.13
C ASN A 50 -11.74 5.22 -6.27
N GLU A 51 -10.99 6.29 -5.96
CA GLU A 51 -10.35 7.17 -6.93
C GLU A 51 -9.04 6.60 -7.48
N THR A 52 -8.59 5.44 -7.01
CA THR A 52 -7.40 4.77 -7.52
C THR A 52 -7.60 4.32 -8.97
N GLN A 53 -6.96 5.02 -9.92
CA GLN A 53 -7.00 4.68 -11.35
C GLN A 53 -5.74 3.95 -11.84
N SER A 54 -4.71 3.84 -10.99
CA SER A 54 -3.40 3.27 -11.35
C SER A 54 -3.11 1.97 -10.61
N THR A 55 -2.38 1.09 -11.27
CA THR A 55 -1.90 -0.19 -10.69
C THR A 55 -0.55 -0.05 -9.99
N SER A 56 0.16 1.07 -10.19
CA SER A 56 1.48 1.34 -9.62
C SER A 56 1.45 2.40 -8.51
N LEU A 57 0.52 3.35 -8.59
CA LEU A 57 0.33 4.45 -7.63
C LEU A 57 -1.11 4.38 -7.14
N HIS A 58 -1.32 4.08 -5.87
CA HIS A 58 -2.64 3.98 -5.28
C HIS A 58 -2.95 5.23 -4.47
N THR A 59 -4.23 5.59 -4.44
CA THR A 59 -4.75 6.63 -3.56
C THR A 59 -5.18 5.93 -2.27
N VAL A 60 -4.50 6.22 -1.15
CA VAL A 60 -4.76 5.63 0.16
C VAL A 60 -5.38 6.70 1.05
N ILE A 61 -6.49 6.38 1.69
CA ILE A 61 -7.12 7.19 2.74
C ILE A 61 -6.55 6.71 4.06
N ASP A 62 -5.92 7.59 4.81
CA ASP A 62 -5.38 7.26 6.12
C ASP A 62 -6.50 7.00 7.14
N ASP A 63 -6.39 5.89 7.86
CA ASP A 63 -7.45 5.44 8.79
C ASP A 63 -7.52 6.35 10.04
N GLU A 64 -6.45 7.07 10.40
CA GLU A 64 -6.39 7.90 11.61
C GLU A 64 -6.79 9.35 11.35
N THR A 65 -6.27 9.93 10.28
CA THR A 65 -6.46 11.36 9.94
C THR A 65 -7.54 11.59 8.90
N GLY A 66 -7.88 10.58 8.09
CA GLY A 66 -8.78 10.72 6.93
C GLY A 66 -8.15 11.45 5.75
N GLU A 67 -6.84 11.77 5.80
CA GLU A 67 -6.13 12.42 4.70
C GLU A 67 -5.89 11.45 3.54
N ILE A 68 -5.70 12.02 2.35
CA ILE A 68 -5.45 11.26 1.12
C ILE A 68 -3.96 11.32 0.77
N TYR A 69 -3.36 10.15 0.59
CA TYR A 69 -1.96 9.99 0.18
C TYR A 69 -1.83 9.21 -1.12
N TYR A 70 -0.89 9.62 -1.97
CA TYR A 70 -0.53 8.91 -3.19
C TYR A 70 0.67 8.02 -2.92
N VAL A 71 0.45 6.71 -2.87
CA VAL A 71 1.45 5.75 -2.40
C VAL A 71 1.81 4.77 -3.51
N TYR A 72 3.11 4.61 -3.76
CA TYR A 72 3.57 3.59 -4.70
C TYR A 72 3.33 2.20 -4.14
N VAL A 73 2.88 1.30 -5.01
CA VAL A 73 2.43 -0.05 -4.66
C VAL A 73 3.47 -0.93 -3.96
N GLN A 74 4.76 -0.60 -4.15
CA GLN A 74 5.87 -1.26 -3.49
C GLN A 74 5.94 -0.97 -1.98
N TYR A 75 5.35 0.15 -1.55
CA TYR A 75 5.22 0.59 -0.16
C TYR A 75 3.83 0.29 0.42
N ILE A 76 3.09 -0.66 -0.16
CA ILE A 76 1.76 -1.07 0.31
C ILE A 76 1.77 -2.56 0.65
N ARG A 77 1.12 -2.93 1.75
CA ARG A 77 0.83 -4.32 2.14
C ARG A 77 -0.65 -4.46 2.48
N LYS A 78 -1.30 -5.53 2.01
CA LYS A 78 -2.67 -5.84 2.39
C LYS A 78 -2.68 -6.24 3.87
N ARG A 79 -3.62 -5.68 4.63
CA ARG A 79 -3.87 -6.11 6.01
C ARG A 79 -4.50 -7.51 6.03
N PRO A 80 -4.12 -8.39 6.98
CA PRO A 80 -4.81 -9.65 7.16
C PRO A 80 -6.30 -9.37 7.44
N SER A 81 -7.17 -10.08 6.73
CA SER A 81 -8.63 -10.01 6.86
C SER A 81 -9.09 -10.52 8.21
#